data_AF-A0A8B6CE10-F1
#
_entry.id   AF-A0A8B6CE10-F1
#
_cell.length_a   1.000
_cell.length_b   1.000
_cell.length_c   1.000
_cell.angle_alpha   90.00
_cell.angle_beta   90.00
_cell.angle_gamma   90.00
#
_symmetry.space_group_name_H-M   'P 1'
#
loop_
_entity.id
_entity.type
_entity.pdbx_description
1 polymer ?
#
loop_
_entity_poly.entity_id
_entity_poly.type
_entity_poly.pdbx_seq_one_letter_code
_entity_poly.pdbx_strand_id
1 'polypeptide(L)'
;MGITEKYNNKTSFSMTPEEFTKIFETSYQEALENIMNSPFRNSSRSKHGKGILAITLYYATSQQTNTQLSEELAPVFANLFEKVESDCNTDLNTSEKLFSSFYKITVDNEFQSKLSAIVTSEFENIDFEGELSAKLFLSVLQDALLKSLVKNRAQLYQKNATKLDTTMTNSDQSVLYYISGYIISKLQKKTYQHKNLKNQKIREAMTNFVVKQSTMLQEHVKKFAEWTEKLNRGGLKIPSDNFYYFIRHCEIVLRQSIDLGNVNSQTLMITNLKEVIVSAHMVNYYWEILCDNNEFSSYIMESCVSLFLTIRGHSLARAVQLQMPNSTSQHEKPLRKVLKDKADNRKQ
;
A
#
# COMPACT_ATOMS: atom_id res chain seq x y z
N MET A 1 11.50 30.81 25.17
CA MET A 1 11.11 31.56 23.95
C MET A 1 12.09 31.20 22.85
N GLY A 2 11.77 30.62 21.71
CA GLY A 2 10.54 30.08 21.14
C GLY A 2 10.93 29.50 19.78
N ILE A 3 10.59 28.23 19.52
CA ILE A 3 10.56 27.62 18.19
C ILE A 3 9.43 26.58 18.23
N THR A 4 8.19 27.06 18.32
CA THR A 4 6.98 26.25 18.19
C THR A 4 5.96 27.01 17.34
N GLU A 5 6.40 27.43 16.15
CA GLU A 5 5.49 27.96 15.15
C GLU A 5 5.87 27.46 13.76
N LYS A 6 4.83 27.11 13.01
CA LYS A 6 4.77 26.82 11.56
C LYS A 6 5.01 25.37 11.11
N TYR A 7 4.04 24.51 11.43
CA TYR A 7 3.55 23.53 10.44
C TYR A 7 2.03 23.42 10.56
N ASN A 8 1.33 24.43 10.04
CA ASN A 8 -0.14 24.45 9.96
C ASN A 8 -0.59 24.70 8.51
N ASN A 9 0.10 24.07 7.55
CA ASN A 9 -0.45 23.94 6.20
C ASN A 9 -1.51 22.85 6.25
N LYS A 10 -2.71 23.22 6.69
CA LYS A 10 -3.93 22.43 6.51
C LYS A 10 -4.11 22.22 5.01
N THR A 11 -3.67 21.07 4.49
CA THR A 11 -4.19 20.56 3.23
C THR A 11 -5.62 20.11 3.51
N SER A 12 -6.55 21.06 3.57
CA SER A 12 -7.97 20.73 3.62
C SER A 12 -8.29 19.93 2.37
N PHE A 13 -8.69 18.68 2.57
CA PHE A 13 -9.23 17.83 1.54
C PHE A 13 -10.50 18.50 1.01
N SER A 14 -10.39 19.26 -0.08
CA SER A 14 -11.57 19.83 -0.76
C SER A 14 -11.84 18.98 -1.99
N MET A 15 -12.80 18.06 -1.87
CA MET A 15 -13.37 17.33 -2.99
C MET A 15 -14.66 18.04 -3.38
N THR A 16 -14.89 18.28 -4.67
CA THR A 16 -16.19 18.85 -5.08
C THR A 16 -17.28 17.79 -4.89
N PRO A 17 -18.55 18.18 -4.67
CA PRO A 17 -19.65 17.22 -4.62
C PRO A 17 -19.69 16.30 -5.84
N GLU A 18 -19.35 16.78 -7.04
CA GLU A 18 -19.33 15.96 -8.26
C GLU A 18 -18.19 14.93 -8.25
N GLU A 19 -16.99 15.32 -7.79
CA GLU A 19 -15.87 14.39 -7.61
C GLU A 19 -16.22 13.30 -6.60
N PHE A 20 -16.91 13.68 -5.52
CA PHE A 20 -17.38 12.75 -4.51
C PHE A 20 -18.40 11.77 -5.07
N THR A 21 -19.44 12.26 -5.74
CA THR A 21 -20.47 11.41 -6.36
C THR A 21 -19.86 10.40 -7.33
N LYS A 22 -18.92 10.85 -8.17
CA LYS A 22 -18.24 9.95 -9.12
C LYS A 22 -17.42 8.86 -8.42
N ILE A 23 -16.71 9.22 -7.35
CA ILE A 23 -15.98 8.26 -6.54
C ILE A 23 -16.94 7.29 -5.87
N PHE A 24 -18.02 7.79 -5.28
CA PHE A 24 -19.05 6.99 -4.64
C PHE A 24 -19.64 5.99 -5.61
N GLU A 25 -20.09 6.41 -6.79
CA GLU A 25 -20.64 5.54 -7.84
C GLU A 25 -19.64 4.47 -8.26
N THR A 26 -18.39 4.84 -8.52
CA THR A 26 -17.34 3.87 -8.90
C THR A 26 -17.14 2.83 -7.80
N SER A 27 -17.07 3.29 -6.54
CA SER A 27 -16.88 2.43 -5.36
C SER A 27 -18.08 1.53 -5.09
N TYR A 28 -19.28 2.06 -5.33
CA TYR A 28 -20.54 1.35 -5.21
C TYR A 28 -20.61 0.22 -6.23
N GLN A 29 -20.27 0.49 -7.49
CA GLN A 29 -20.22 -0.55 -8.53
C GLN A 29 -19.14 -1.61 -8.22
N GLU A 30 -17.93 -1.19 -7.84
CA GLU A 30 -16.87 -2.11 -7.39
C GLU A 30 -17.36 -2.98 -6.22
N ALA A 31 -18.13 -2.42 -5.27
CA ALA A 31 -18.72 -3.15 -4.16
C ALA A 31 -19.72 -4.22 -4.63
N LEU A 32 -20.63 -3.84 -5.52
CA LEU A 32 -21.63 -4.76 -6.09
C LEU A 32 -20.95 -5.90 -6.85
N GLU A 33 -19.96 -5.60 -7.68
CA GLU A 33 -19.18 -6.62 -8.41
C GLU A 33 -18.46 -7.56 -7.45
N ASN A 34 -17.84 -7.04 -6.40
CA ASN A 34 -17.18 -7.85 -5.38
C ASN A 34 -18.15 -8.75 -4.61
N ILE A 35 -19.38 -8.30 -4.35
CA ILE A 35 -20.43 -9.13 -3.76
C ILE A 35 -20.81 -10.27 -4.70
N MET A 36 -21.07 -9.94 -5.98
CA MET A 36 -21.46 -10.92 -7.00
C MET A 36 -20.37 -11.99 -7.22
N ASN A 37 -19.10 -11.58 -7.18
CA ASN A 37 -17.97 -12.46 -7.43
C ASN A 37 -17.49 -13.21 -6.16
N SER A 38 -17.98 -12.85 -4.97
CA SER A 38 -17.55 -13.49 -3.73
C SER A 38 -18.21 -14.86 -3.55
N PRO A 39 -17.45 -15.97 -3.48
CA PRO A 39 -18.03 -17.31 -3.32
C PRO A 39 -18.75 -17.52 -1.99
N PHE A 40 -18.42 -16.70 -0.97
CA PHE A 40 -19.08 -16.73 0.34
C PHE A 40 -20.37 -15.91 0.36
N ARG A 41 -20.39 -14.76 -0.33
CA ARG A 41 -21.55 -13.84 -0.35
C ARG A 41 -22.55 -14.19 -1.45
N ASN A 42 -22.09 -14.79 -2.55
CA ASN A 42 -22.87 -15.43 -3.61
C ASN A 42 -23.15 -16.92 -3.32
N SER A 43 -23.22 -17.31 -2.04
CA SER A 43 -23.56 -18.68 -1.70
C SER A 43 -25.05 -18.91 -1.93
N SER A 44 -25.39 -19.42 -3.12
CA SER A 44 -26.71 -19.94 -3.48
C SER A 44 -27.19 -21.08 -2.56
N ARG A 45 -26.30 -21.58 -1.68
CA ARG A 45 -26.62 -22.59 -0.66
C ARG A 45 -27.13 -21.98 0.65
N SER A 46 -26.87 -20.70 0.93
CA SER A 46 -27.37 -20.02 2.13
C SER A 46 -28.57 -19.13 1.80
N LYS A 47 -29.60 -19.14 2.66
CA LYS A 47 -30.77 -18.25 2.49
C LYS A 47 -30.38 -16.77 2.45
N HIS A 48 -29.48 -16.34 3.33
CA HIS A 48 -29.02 -14.94 3.39
C HIS A 48 -28.14 -14.55 2.20
N GLY A 49 -27.27 -15.44 1.71
CA GLY A 49 -26.49 -15.20 0.50
C GLY A 49 -27.37 -15.02 -0.74
N LYS A 50 -28.49 -15.77 -0.85
CA LYS A 50 -29.49 -15.52 -1.90
C LYS A 50 -30.13 -14.14 -1.79
N GLY A 51 -30.47 -13.70 -0.58
CA GLY A 51 -31.03 -12.37 -0.33
C GLY A 51 -30.05 -11.26 -0.72
N ILE A 52 -28.79 -11.35 -0.25
CA ILE A 52 -27.72 -10.40 -0.60
C ILE A 52 -27.53 -10.36 -2.13
N LEU A 53 -27.45 -11.52 -2.79
CA LEU A 53 -27.27 -11.60 -4.24
C LEU A 53 -28.48 -11.01 -5.00
N ALA A 54 -29.70 -11.29 -4.55
CA ALA A 54 -30.92 -10.77 -5.19
C ALA A 54 -30.97 -9.24 -5.10
N ILE A 55 -30.66 -8.68 -3.91
CA ILE A 55 -30.51 -7.24 -3.71
C ILE A 55 -29.42 -6.67 -4.63
N THR A 56 -28.26 -7.33 -4.67
CA THR A 56 -27.13 -6.88 -5.49
C THR A 56 -27.47 -6.89 -6.98
N LEU A 57 -28.11 -7.96 -7.47
CA LEU A 57 -28.53 -8.11 -8.87
C LEU A 57 -29.62 -7.12 -9.24
N TYR A 58 -30.56 -6.83 -8.33
CA TYR A 58 -31.56 -5.79 -8.53
C TYR A 58 -30.86 -4.48 -8.89
N TYR A 59 -29.97 -3.96 -8.04
CA TYR A 59 -29.26 -2.70 -8.32
C TYR A 59 -28.29 -2.77 -9.49
N ALA A 60 -27.64 -3.90 -9.74
CA ALA A 60 -26.73 -4.04 -10.88
C ALA A 60 -27.47 -3.99 -12.23
N THR A 61 -28.76 -4.37 -12.26
CA THR A 61 -29.54 -4.49 -13.50
C THR A 61 -30.55 -3.37 -13.71
N SER A 62 -31.02 -2.70 -12.66
CA SER A 62 -31.95 -1.58 -12.75
C SER A 62 -31.22 -0.24 -12.86
N GLN A 63 -30.94 0.20 -14.09
CA GLN A 63 -30.31 1.51 -14.32
C GLN A 63 -31.08 2.68 -13.67
N GLN A 64 -32.39 2.57 -13.48
CA GLN A 64 -33.20 3.62 -12.85
C GLN A 64 -33.09 3.66 -11.31
N THR A 65 -33.11 2.51 -10.63
CA THR A 65 -33.01 2.48 -9.14
C THR A 65 -31.57 2.51 -8.64
N ASN A 66 -30.59 2.19 -9.49
CA ASN A 66 -29.18 2.46 -9.19
C ASN A 66 -28.92 3.96 -9.03
N THR A 67 -29.51 4.79 -9.89
CA THR A 67 -29.38 6.25 -9.83
C THR A 67 -30.07 6.82 -8.59
N GLN A 68 -31.30 6.39 -8.27
CA GLN A 68 -32.04 6.93 -7.13
C GLN A 68 -31.41 6.54 -5.78
N LEU A 69 -31.05 5.26 -5.59
CA LEU A 69 -30.36 4.85 -4.36
C LEU A 69 -29.00 5.54 -4.24
N SER A 70 -28.27 5.73 -5.35
CA SER A 70 -27.03 6.48 -5.35
C SER A 70 -27.25 7.94 -4.94
N GLU A 71 -28.29 8.59 -5.44
CA GLU A 71 -28.66 9.97 -5.07
C GLU A 71 -29.04 10.11 -3.58
N GLU A 72 -29.68 9.10 -2.99
CA GLU A 72 -30.05 9.11 -1.57
C GLU A 72 -28.89 8.74 -0.64
N LEU A 73 -28.04 7.78 -1.04
CA LEU A 73 -26.89 7.34 -0.26
C LEU A 73 -25.72 8.32 -0.34
N ALA A 74 -25.46 8.91 -1.51
CA ALA A 74 -24.36 9.86 -1.72
C ALA A 74 -24.30 10.96 -0.66
N PRO A 75 -25.37 11.72 -0.31
CA PRO A 75 -25.29 12.76 0.72
C PRO A 75 -25.03 12.21 2.12
N VAL A 76 -25.57 11.03 2.46
CA VAL A 76 -25.32 10.36 3.75
C VAL A 76 -23.84 10.00 3.88
N PHE A 77 -23.27 9.48 2.80
CA PHE A 77 -21.84 9.13 2.75
C PHE A 77 -20.94 10.36 2.63
N ALA A 78 -21.32 11.40 1.89
CA ALA A 78 -20.58 12.66 1.84
C ALA A 78 -20.43 13.28 3.23
N ASN A 79 -21.50 13.27 4.02
CA ASN A 79 -21.47 13.74 5.41
C ASN A 79 -20.61 12.83 6.31
N LEU A 80 -20.65 11.50 6.09
CA LEU A 80 -19.70 10.58 6.73
C LEU A 80 -18.26 10.97 6.39
N PHE A 81 -17.96 11.34 5.14
CA PHE A 81 -16.61 11.76 4.75
C PHE A 81 -16.16 13.05 5.36
N GLU A 82 -17.01 14.07 5.32
CA GLU A 82 -16.68 15.34 5.95
C GLU A 82 -16.39 15.15 7.44
N LYS A 83 -17.19 14.33 8.12
CA LYS A 83 -16.97 14.00 9.55
C LYS A 83 -15.67 13.23 9.77
N VAL A 84 -15.43 12.14 9.02
CA VAL A 84 -14.20 11.34 9.15
C VAL A 84 -12.95 12.18 8.83
N GLU A 85 -12.99 13.00 7.79
CA GLU A 85 -11.89 13.90 7.43
C GLU A 85 -11.69 14.99 8.49
N SER A 86 -12.78 15.55 9.04
CA SER A 86 -12.69 16.56 10.12
C SER A 86 -11.96 16.01 11.34
N ASP A 87 -12.23 14.74 11.69
CA ASP A 87 -11.60 14.04 12.82
C ASP A 87 -10.12 13.69 12.53
N CYS A 88 -9.78 13.41 11.27
CA CYS A 88 -8.46 12.89 10.86
C CYS A 88 -7.42 13.97 10.50
N ASN A 89 -7.74 15.25 10.65
CA ASN A 89 -6.98 16.39 10.14
C ASN A 89 -5.59 16.65 10.78
N THR A 90 -5.06 15.77 11.64
CA THR A 90 -3.95 16.16 12.54
C THR A 90 -2.71 15.27 12.59
N ASP A 91 -2.65 14.06 12.01
CA ASP A 91 -1.39 13.29 12.09
C ASP A 91 -1.25 12.15 11.06
N LEU A 92 -0.01 11.84 10.67
CA LEU A 92 0.39 10.78 9.72
C LEU A 92 0.02 9.35 10.17
N ASN A 93 -0.43 9.18 11.42
CA ASN A 93 -1.01 7.94 11.95
C ASN A 93 -2.50 7.79 11.51
N THR A 94 -2.74 7.97 10.22
CA THR A 94 -4.03 8.30 9.62
C THR A 94 -4.98 7.11 9.48
N SER A 95 -4.49 5.89 9.22
CA SER A 95 -5.40 4.79 8.90
C SER A 95 -6.20 4.36 10.12
N GLU A 96 -5.57 4.11 11.27
CA GLU A 96 -6.27 3.61 12.47
C GLU A 96 -7.26 4.64 13.02
N LYS A 97 -6.90 5.93 13.00
CA LYS A 97 -7.84 7.02 13.33
C LYS A 97 -8.98 7.11 12.33
N LEU A 98 -8.70 6.97 11.03
CA LEU A 98 -9.73 6.97 9.99
C LEU A 98 -10.67 5.76 10.13
N PHE A 99 -10.12 4.57 10.38
CA PHE A 99 -10.87 3.35 10.68
C PHE A 99 -11.72 3.54 11.95
N SER A 100 -11.16 4.13 13.01
CA SER A 100 -11.85 4.37 14.27
C SER A 100 -12.98 5.39 14.12
N SER A 101 -12.72 6.54 13.47
CA SER A 101 -13.74 7.56 13.18
C SER A 101 -14.82 7.03 12.25
N PHE A 102 -14.44 6.32 11.18
CA PHE A 102 -15.40 5.68 10.28
C PHE A 102 -16.26 4.69 11.05
N TYR A 103 -15.65 3.78 11.81
CA TYR A 103 -16.38 2.79 12.60
C TYR A 103 -17.31 3.46 13.62
N LYS A 104 -16.84 4.47 14.35
CA LYS A 104 -17.63 5.21 15.33
C LYS A 104 -18.88 5.83 14.70
N ILE A 105 -18.76 6.40 13.51
CA ILE A 105 -19.90 7.00 12.82
C ILE A 105 -20.77 5.92 12.18
N THR A 106 -20.22 4.82 11.67
CA THR A 106 -21.03 3.75 11.10
C THR A 106 -21.79 2.96 12.15
N VAL A 107 -21.33 2.87 13.39
CA VAL A 107 -22.12 2.27 14.49
C VAL A 107 -23.04 3.27 15.19
N ASP A 108 -22.98 4.55 14.82
CA ASP A 108 -23.86 5.56 15.39
C ASP A 108 -25.33 5.28 15.04
N ASN A 109 -26.20 5.38 16.03
CA ASN A 109 -27.62 5.05 15.88
C ASN A 109 -28.31 5.95 14.85
N GLU A 110 -27.96 7.24 14.79
CA GLU A 110 -28.55 8.17 13.83
C GLU A 110 -28.17 7.77 12.40
N PHE A 111 -26.89 7.43 12.19
CA PHE A 111 -26.40 6.96 10.91
C PHE A 111 -27.06 5.64 10.50
N GLN A 112 -27.09 4.65 11.41
CA GLN A 112 -27.71 3.35 11.16
C GLN A 112 -29.22 3.46 10.89
N SER A 113 -29.93 4.34 11.60
CA SER A 113 -31.35 4.58 11.36
C SER A 113 -31.61 5.22 10.00
N LYS A 114 -30.82 6.23 9.60
CA LYS A 114 -30.94 6.85 8.25
C LYS A 114 -30.64 5.84 7.14
N LEU A 115 -29.55 5.09 7.31
CA LEU A 115 -29.13 4.09 6.32
C LEU A 115 -30.15 2.96 6.20
N SER A 116 -30.68 2.49 7.34
CA SER A 116 -31.74 1.47 7.37
C SER A 116 -33.02 1.99 6.76
N ALA A 117 -33.40 3.26 6.98
CA ALA A 117 -34.61 3.84 6.39
C ALA A 117 -34.56 3.87 4.86
N ILE A 118 -33.44 4.32 4.27
CA ILE A 118 -33.22 4.36 2.80
C ILE A 118 -33.31 2.96 2.20
N VAL A 119 -32.66 2.00 2.85
CA VAL A 119 -32.71 0.59 2.46
C VAL A 119 -34.14 0.07 2.57
N THR A 120 -34.79 0.22 3.72
CA THR A 120 -36.14 -0.30 3.94
C THR A 120 -37.16 0.31 2.98
N SER A 121 -37.13 1.61 2.69
CA SER A 121 -38.06 2.24 1.74
C SER A 121 -37.95 1.68 0.33
N GLU A 122 -36.75 1.29 -0.09
CA GLU A 122 -36.50 0.66 -1.40
C GLU A 122 -36.84 -0.84 -1.39
N PHE A 123 -36.77 -1.50 -0.22
CA PHE A 123 -37.00 -2.94 -0.08
C PHE A 123 -38.39 -3.32 0.45
N GLU A 124 -39.31 -2.39 0.70
CA GLU A 124 -40.70 -2.67 1.14
C GLU A 124 -41.42 -3.69 0.23
N ASN A 125 -41.01 -3.79 -1.05
CA ASN A 125 -41.60 -4.70 -2.03
C ASN A 125 -40.83 -6.02 -2.24
N ILE A 126 -39.72 -6.23 -1.54
CA ILE A 126 -38.92 -7.45 -1.69
C ILE A 126 -39.21 -8.39 -0.52
N ASP A 127 -39.95 -9.47 -0.80
CA ASP A 127 -40.41 -10.52 0.12
C ASP A 127 -39.25 -11.42 0.60
N PHE A 128 -38.32 -10.84 1.35
CA PHE A 128 -37.30 -11.59 2.10
C PHE A 128 -37.51 -11.38 3.60
N GLU A 129 -36.92 -12.25 4.43
CA GLU A 129 -36.63 -11.96 5.85
C GLU A 129 -35.66 -10.74 5.88
N GLY A 130 -36.23 -9.57 5.61
CA GLY A 130 -35.56 -8.45 4.92
C GLY A 130 -34.57 -7.73 5.81
N GLU A 131 -34.81 -7.73 7.12
CA GLU A 131 -34.01 -6.97 8.07
C GLU A 131 -32.56 -7.48 8.16
N LEU A 132 -32.34 -8.80 8.22
CA LEU A 132 -30.98 -9.34 8.33
C LEU A 132 -30.22 -9.27 7.00
N SER A 133 -30.90 -9.52 5.89
CA SER A 133 -30.29 -9.45 4.54
C SER A 133 -29.93 -8.01 4.18
N ALA A 134 -30.79 -7.05 4.53
CA ALA A 134 -30.51 -5.61 4.44
C ALA A 134 -29.30 -5.21 5.29
N LYS A 135 -29.25 -5.61 6.57
CA LYS A 135 -28.10 -5.33 7.46
C LYS A 135 -26.79 -5.91 6.93
N LEU A 136 -26.82 -7.12 6.38
CA LEU A 136 -25.64 -7.74 5.77
C LEU A 136 -25.21 -7.01 4.49
N PHE A 137 -26.15 -6.65 3.63
CA PHE A 137 -25.87 -5.83 2.44
C PHE A 137 -25.23 -4.49 2.83
N LEU A 138 -25.78 -3.80 3.82
CA LEU A 138 -25.26 -2.55 4.35
C LEU A 138 -23.84 -2.71 4.91
N SER A 139 -23.58 -3.76 5.69
CA SER A 139 -22.23 -4.04 6.21
C SER A 139 -21.21 -4.24 5.09
N VAL A 140 -21.60 -4.93 4.02
CA VAL A 140 -20.71 -5.13 2.87
C VAL A 140 -20.48 -3.82 2.12
N LEU A 141 -21.53 -3.03 1.93
CA LEU A 141 -21.42 -1.74 1.26
C LEU A 141 -20.50 -0.79 2.06
N GLN A 142 -20.66 -0.74 3.38
CA GLN A 142 -19.79 0.03 4.27
C GLN A 142 -18.32 -0.38 4.16
N ASP A 143 -18.01 -1.68 4.13
CA ASP A 143 -16.64 -2.19 3.97
C ASP A 143 -16.03 -1.78 2.62
N ALA A 144 -16.80 -1.89 1.54
CA ALA A 144 -16.32 -1.51 0.21
C ALA A 144 -16.08 0.00 0.08
N LEU A 145 -16.98 0.81 0.63
CA LEU A 145 -16.83 2.26 0.66
C LEU A 145 -15.61 2.66 1.52
N LEU A 146 -15.42 2.04 2.68
CA LEU A 146 -14.25 2.24 3.53
C LEU A 146 -12.94 2.03 2.75
N LYS A 147 -12.83 0.89 2.08
CA LYS A 147 -11.67 0.55 1.25
C LYS A 147 -11.44 1.56 0.14
N SER A 148 -12.50 2.00 -0.51
CA SER A 148 -12.39 2.99 -1.58
C SER A 148 -11.88 4.34 -1.09
N LEU A 149 -12.27 4.79 0.09
CA LEU A 149 -11.77 6.06 0.63
C LEU A 149 -10.32 6.00 0.98
N VAL A 150 -9.93 4.89 1.60
CA VAL A 150 -8.54 4.61 1.93
C VAL A 150 -7.72 4.64 0.64
N LYS A 151 -8.19 4.02 -0.44
CA LYS A 151 -7.61 4.06 -1.79
C LYS A 151 -7.57 5.49 -2.39
N ASN A 152 -8.66 6.24 -2.32
CA ASN A 152 -8.75 7.60 -2.87
C ASN A 152 -7.87 8.59 -2.12
N ARG A 153 -7.84 8.50 -0.79
CA ARG A 153 -6.96 9.31 0.04
C ARG A 153 -5.50 8.98 -0.24
N ALA A 154 -5.14 7.70 -0.44
CA ALA A 154 -3.81 7.31 -0.90
C ALA A 154 -3.45 7.94 -2.25
N GLN A 155 -4.37 7.91 -3.23
CA GLN A 155 -4.17 8.53 -4.55
C GLN A 155 -4.02 10.06 -4.46
N LEU A 156 -4.79 10.72 -3.61
CA LEU A 156 -4.69 12.16 -3.40
C LEU A 156 -3.40 12.53 -2.67
N TYR A 157 -2.99 11.74 -1.68
CA TYR A 157 -1.64 11.85 -1.11
C TYR A 157 -0.57 11.64 -2.18
N GLN A 158 -0.71 10.70 -3.10
CA GLN A 158 0.24 10.52 -4.19
C GLN A 158 0.33 11.75 -5.11
N LYS A 159 -0.82 12.34 -5.47
CA LYS A 159 -0.87 13.60 -6.25
C LYS A 159 -0.21 14.75 -5.49
N ASN A 160 -0.47 14.87 -4.19
CA ASN A 160 0.03 15.96 -3.34
C ASN A 160 1.46 15.72 -2.81
N ALA A 161 1.94 14.48 -2.78
CA ALA A 161 3.29 14.09 -2.34
C ALA A 161 4.38 14.60 -3.29
N THR A 162 4.01 15.07 -4.49
CA THR A 162 4.90 15.87 -5.34
C THR A 162 5.36 17.18 -4.66
N LYS A 163 4.66 17.64 -3.61
CA LYS A 163 4.99 18.83 -2.82
C LYS A 163 5.44 18.57 -1.38
N LEU A 164 5.38 17.32 -0.89
CA LEU A 164 5.46 17.02 0.54
C LEU A 164 6.39 15.84 0.82
N ASP A 165 7.69 15.98 0.53
CA ASP A 165 8.69 15.17 1.24
C ASP A 165 10.08 15.83 1.24
N THR A 166 10.40 16.53 2.32
CA THR A 166 11.72 17.10 2.59
C THR A 166 12.69 16.09 3.20
N THR A 167 12.31 14.82 3.39
CA THR A 167 13.12 13.87 4.17
C THR A 167 14.14 13.05 3.35
N MET A 168 14.06 13.05 2.02
CA MET A 168 14.86 12.15 1.19
C MET A 168 15.49 12.84 -0.02
N THR A 169 16.82 12.93 -0.03
CA THR A 169 17.57 13.61 -1.08
C THR A 169 17.45 12.91 -2.43
N ASN A 170 17.71 13.60 -3.54
CA ASN A 170 17.77 12.95 -4.86
C ASN A 170 18.81 11.82 -4.90
N SER A 171 19.90 11.93 -4.12
CA SER A 171 20.91 10.88 -4.01
C SER A 171 20.36 9.63 -3.32
N ASP A 172 19.65 9.80 -2.21
CA ASP A 172 18.98 8.71 -1.50
C ASP A 172 17.96 8.01 -2.41
N GLN A 173 17.19 8.80 -3.18
CA GLN A 173 16.21 8.27 -4.11
C GLN A 173 16.86 7.46 -5.25
N SER A 174 17.96 7.94 -5.82
CA SER A 174 18.77 7.17 -6.78
C SER A 174 19.26 5.85 -6.20
N VAL A 175 19.76 5.86 -4.95
CA VAL A 175 20.23 4.65 -4.27
C VAL A 175 19.07 3.68 -3.98
N LEU A 176 17.92 4.17 -3.55
CA LEU A 176 16.73 3.34 -3.35
C LEU A 176 16.20 2.73 -4.64
N TYR A 177 16.23 3.49 -5.74
CA TYR A 177 15.87 2.97 -7.05
C TYR A 177 16.80 1.82 -7.47
N TYR A 178 18.11 1.97 -7.26
CA TYR A 178 19.09 0.91 -7.46
C TYR A 178 18.80 -0.32 -6.59
N ILE A 179 18.53 -0.12 -5.29
CA ILE A 179 18.17 -1.20 -4.36
C ILE A 179 16.91 -1.93 -4.82
N SER A 180 15.92 -1.19 -5.32
CA SER A 180 14.67 -1.75 -5.85
C SER A 180 14.95 -2.72 -7.01
N GLY A 181 15.77 -2.29 -7.98
CA GLY A 181 16.20 -3.15 -9.08
C GLY A 181 16.97 -4.39 -8.62
N TYR A 182 17.81 -4.25 -7.58
CA TYR A 182 18.55 -5.37 -6.98
C TYR A 182 17.62 -6.40 -6.30
N ILE A 183 16.61 -5.93 -5.54
CA ILE A 183 15.64 -6.78 -4.86
C ILE A 183 14.91 -7.65 -5.88
N ILE A 184 14.42 -7.06 -6.97
CA ILE A 184 13.75 -7.79 -8.05
C ILE A 184 14.70 -8.85 -8.63
N SER A 185 15.92 -8.47 -9.01
CA SER A 185 16.92 -9.39 -9.57
C SER A 185 17.17 -10.59 -8.65
N LYS A 186 17.28 -10.35 -7.33
CA LYS A 186 17.56 -11.40 -6.34
C LYS A 186 16.38 -12.35 -6.16
N LEU A 187 15.17 -11.81 -6.06
CA LEU A 187 13.96 -12.62 -5.92
C LEU A 187 13.68 -13.45 -7.16
N GLN A 188 13.81 -12.86 -8.36
CA GLN A 188 13.71 -13.60 -9.61
C GLN A 188 14.77 -14.71 -9.70
N LYS A 189 16.03 -14.42 -9.34
CA LYS A 189 17.08 -15.46 -9.36
C LYS A 189 16.73 -16.63 -8.42
N LYS A 190 16.19 -16.37 -7.23
CA LYS A 190 15.74 -17.40 -6.29
C LYS A 190 14.61 -18.26 -6.87
N THR A 191 13.67 -17.65 -7.60
CA THR A 191 12.57 -18.39 -8.22
C THR A 191 12.98 -19.13 -9.49
N TYR A 192 13.98 -18.66 -10.25
CA TYR A 192 14.53 -19.37 -11.41
C TYR A 192 15.35 -20.62 -11.03
N GLN A 193 15.91 -20.68 -9.82
CA GLN A 193 16.71 -21.82 -9.36
C GLN A 193 15.91 -23.13 -9.29
N HIS A 194 14.60 -23.08 -9.01
CA HIS A 194 13.77 -24.28 -8.99
C HIS A 194 12.63 -24.17 -10.01
N LYS A 195 12.62 -25.09 -10.99
CA LYS A 195 11.63 -25.18 -12.07
C LYS A 195 10.36 -25.91 -11.61
N ASN A 196 9.72 -25.44 -10.55
CA ASN A 196 8.42 -25.96 -10.12
C ASN A 196 7.28 -24.98 -10.46
N LEU A 197 6.06 -25.51 -10.51
CA LEU A 197 4.85 -24.76 -10.86
C LEU A 197 4.62 -23.57 -9.92
N LYS A 198 4.89 -23.75 -8.62
CA LYS A 198 4.81 -22.67 -7.62
C LYS A 198 5.71 -21.49 -7.98
N ASN A 199 6.97 -21.74 -8.28
CA ASN A 199 7.91 -20.68 -8.66
C ASN A 199 7.59 -20.05 -10.01
N GLN A 200 6.95 -20.78 -10.91
CA GLN A 200 6.43 -20.19 -12.14
C GLN A 200 5.34 -19.16 -11.85
N LYS A 201 4.33 -19.52 -11.06
CA LYS A 201 3.27 -18.59 -10.65
C LYS A 201 3.81 -17.36 -9.90
N ILE A 202 4.82 -17.55 -9.04
CA ILE A 202 5.51 -16.43 -8.38
C ILE A 202 6.20 -15.52 -9.40
N ARG A 203 6.87 -16.07 -10.42
CA ARG A 203 7.50 -15.25 -11.47
C ARG A 203 6.47 -14.46 -12.27
N GLU A 204 5.34 -15.09 -12.60
CA GLU A 204 4.23 -14.45 -13.31
C GLU A 204 3.69 -13.27 -12.48
N ALA A 205 3.51 -13.44 -11.17
CA ALA A 205 3.09 -12.38 -10.24
C ALA A 205 4.07 -11.19 -10.18
N MET A 206 5.37 -11.44 -10.40
CA MET A 206 6.42 -10.42 -10.35
C MET A 206 6.61 -9.67 -11.68
N THR A 207 5.85 -9.99 -12.73
CA THR A 207 6.03 -9.39 -14.06
C THR A 207 5.82 -7.87 -14.02
N ASN A 208 4.89 -7.40 -13.19
CA ASN A 208 4.56 -5.98 -13.02
C ASN A 208 5.63 -5.17 -12.26
N PHE A 209 6.66 -5.84 -11.72
CA PHE A 209 7.70 -5.17 -10.92
C PHE A 209 8.74 -4.49 -11.80
N VAL A 210 8.79 -4.84 -13.10
CA VAL A 210 9.85 -4.43 -14.03
C VAL A 210 9.24 -3.73 -15.23
N VAL A 211 9.87 -2.65 -15.68
CA VAL A 211 9.60 -2.08 -17.00
C VAL A 211 10.66 -2.53 -18.00
N LYS A 212 10.26 -2.64 -19.27
CA LYS A 212 11.19 -3.04 -20.34
C LYS A 212 12.20 -1.95 -20.65
N GLN A 213 11.81 -0.69 -20.54
CA GLN A 213 12.60 0.48 -20.89
C GLN A 213 12.31 1.63 -19.92
N SER A 214 13.34 2.44 -19.62
CA SER A 214 13.22 3.61 -18.75
C SER A 214 12.31 4.71 -19.31
N THR A 215 12.05 4.72 -20.63
CA THR A 215 11.09 5.61 -21.28
C THR A 215 9.64 5.41 -20.82
N MET A 216 9.32 4.24 -20.26
CA MET A 216 7.99 3.91 -19.72
C MET A 216 7.75 4.43 -18.30
N LEU A 217 8.76 5.02 -17.67
CA LEU A 217 8.68 5.56 -16.32
C LEU A 217 8.10 6.98 -16.32
N GLN A 218 7.47 7.38 -15.22
CA GLN A 218 7.09 8.76 -14.99
C GLN A 218 8.31 9.69 -14.94
N GLU A 219 8.12 10.94 -15.38
CA GLU A 219 9.19 11.93 -15.60
C GLU A 219 10.12 12.08 -14.37
N HIS A 220 9.56 12.13 -13.16
CA HIS A 220 10.35 12.31 -11.95
C HIS A 220 11.12 11.06 -11.52
N VAL A 221 10.76 9.86 -12.00
CA VAL A 221 11.49 8.61 -11.74
C VAL A 221 12.62 8.42 -12.76
N LYS A 222 12.43 8.86 -14.00
CA LYS A 222 13.41 8.69 -15.11
C LYS A 222 14.83 9.11 -14.71
N LYS A 223 15.00 10.24 -14.03
CA LYS A 223 16.32 10.72 -13.58
C LYS A 223 17.06 9.72 -12.68
N PHE A 224 16.34 8.94 -11.86
CA PHE A 224 16.93 7.90 -11.01
C PHE A 224 17.27 6.63 -11.80
N ALA A 225 16.45 6.32 -12.80
CA ALA A 225 16.71 5.23 -13.74
C ALA A 225 17.97 5.50 -14.56
N GLU A 226 18.13 6.70 -15.12
CA GLU A 226 19.33 7.11 -15.87
C GLU A 226 20.60 6.98 -15.02
N TRP A 227 20.54 7.40 -13.75
CA TRP A 227 21.67 7.23 -12.82
C TRP A 227 22.00 5.75 -12.59
N THR A 228 20.97 4.92 -12.40
CA THR A 228 21.12 3.48 -12.17
C THR A 228 21.65 2.75 -13.40
N GLU A 229 21.20 3.12 -14.60
CA GLU A 229 21.64 2.56 -15.87
C GLU A 229 23.14 2.80 -16.09
N LYS A 230 23.66 3.99 -15.75
CA LYS A 230 25.11 4.29 -15.81
C LYS A 230 25.95 3.37 -14.92
N LEU A 231 25.39 2.87 -13.82
CA LEU A 231 26.06 1.96 -12.89
C LEU A 231 25.78 0.48 -13.19
N ASN A 232 24.78 0.19 -14.01
CA ASN A 232 24.33 -1.17 -14.28
C ASN A 232 25.33 -1.91 -15.18
N ARG A 233 25.75 -3.10 -14.74
CA ARG A 233 26.64 -3.99 -15.50
C ARG A 233 25.91 -5.24 -16.03
N GLY A 234 24.61 -5.10 -16.30
CA GLY A 234 23.75 -6.16 -16.83
C GLY A 234 23.07 -7.05 -15.78
N GLY A 235 23.21 -6.72 -14.49
CA GLY A 235 22.66 -7.52 -13.37
C GLY A 235 21.43 -6.93 -12.68
N LEU A 236 21.12 -5.65 -12.92
CA LEU A 236 19.99 -4.95 -12.31
C LEU A 236 18.80 -4.89 -13.25
N LYS A 237 17.60 -5.07 -12.69
CA LYS A 237 16.34 -4.78 -13.37
C LYS A 237 15.99 -3.31 -13.24
N ILE A 238 15.23 -2.79 -14.20
CA ILE A 238 14.63 -1.46 -14.15
C ILE A 238 13.27 -1.63 -13.45
N PRO A 239 13.13 -1.23 -12.17
CA PRO A 239 11.86 -1.37 -11.47
C PRO A 239 10.77 -0.51 -12.12
N SER A 240 9.51 -0.94 -12.02
CA SER A 240 8.36 -0.09 -12.33
C SER A 240 8.18 1.01 -11.28
N ASP A 241 7.48 2.09 -11.64
CA ASP A 241 7.22 3.21 -10.72
C ASP A 241 6.57 2.72 -9.42
N ASN A 242 5.55 1.87 -9.52
CA ASN A 242 4.85 1.31 -8.36
C ASN A 242 5.77 0.47 -7.47
N PHE A 243 6.68 -0.32 -8.06
CA PHE A 243 7.62 -1.11 -7.27
C PHE A 243 8.67 -0.22 -6.58
N TYR A 244 9.16 0.82 -7.27
CA TYR A 244 10.02 1.82 -6.65
C TYR A 244 9.31 2.52 -5.49
N TYR A 245 8.05 2.93 -5.66
CA TYR A 245 7.28 3.58 -4.61
C TYR A 245 7.00 2.68 -3.42
N PHE A 246 6.70 1.40 -3.65
CA PHE A 246 6.61 0.39 -2.60
C PHE A 246 7.87 0.37 -1.73
N ILE A 247 9.06 0.26 -2.35
CA ILE A 247 10.34 0.27 -1.61
C ILE A 247 10.60 1.62 -0.93
N ARG A 248 10.26 2.74 -1.58
CA ARG A 248 10.39 4.08 -1.02
C ARG A 248 9.56 4.24 0.27
N HIS A 249 8.33 3.74 0.29
CA HIS A 249 7.49 3.77 1.48
C HIS A 249 7.99 2.84 2.59
N CYS A 250 8.55 1.67 2.24
CA CYS A 250 9.26 0.84 3.22
C CYS A 250 10.39 1.62 3.91
N GLU A 251 11.16 2.43 3.16
CA GLU A 251 12.23 3.27 3.73
C GLU A 251 11.68 4.40 4.62
N ILE A 252 10.60 5.05 4.22
CA ILE A 252 9.98 6.11 5.04
C ILE A 252 9.54 5.54 6.40
N VAL A 253 8.83 4.41 6.39
CA VAL A 253 8.39 3.74 7.61
C VAL A 253 9.59 3.30 8.45
N LEU A 254 10.64 2.77 7.83
CA LEU A 254 11.86 2.38 8.52
C LEU A 254 12.54 3.58 9.21
N ARG A 255 12.66 4.72 8.52
CA ARG A 255 13.25 5.96 9.08
C ARG A 255 12.44 6.52 10.25
N GLN A 256 11.12 6.36 10.23
CA GLN A 256 10.25 6.77 11.34
C GLN A 256 10.33 5.81 12.53
N SER A 257 10.62 4.53 12.27
CA SER A 257 10.65 3.48 13.30
C SER A 257 12.00 3.36 14.01
N ILE A 258 13.08 3.81 13.37
CA ILE A 258 14.44 3.71 13.92
C ILE A 258 14.93 5.09 14.36
N ASP A 259 15.02 5.30 15.67
CA ASP A 259 15.79 6.40 16.24
C ASP A 259 17.28 6.01 16.30
N LEU A 260 18.09 6.61 15.44
CA LEU A 260 19.54 6.38 15.37
C LEU A 260 20.27 6.82 16.65
N GLY A 261 19.68 7.70 17.46
CA GLY A 261 20.24 8.14 18.75
C GLY A 261 20.00 7.16 19.90
N ASN A 262 19.05 6.22 19.75
CA ASN A 262 18.64 5.29 20.80
C ASN A 262 18.38 3.88 20.25
N VAL A 263 19.32 3.39 19.43
CA VAL A 263 19.25 2.05 18.85
C VAL A 263 19.49 1.02 19.95
N ASN A 264 18.46 0.26 20.32
CA ASN A 264 18.56 -0.87 21.24
C ASN A 264 18.24 -2.20 20.52
N SER A 265 18.59 -3.33 21.15
CA SER A 265 18.42 -4.65 20.53
C SER A 265 16.95 -5.04 20.32
N GLN A 266 16.02 -4.45 21.07
CA GLN A 266 14.59 -4.73 20.95
C GLN A 266 13.95 -3.94 19.79
N THR A 267 14.35 -2.69 19.57
CA THR A 267 13.86 -1.85 18.44
C THR A 267 14.39 -2.32 17.08
N LEU A 268 15.50 -3.05 17.05
CA LEU A 268 16.06 -3.64 15.83
C LEU A 268 15.61 -5.07 15.51
N MET A 269 14.67 -5.64 16.28
CA MET A 269 14.15 -6.97 15.98
C MET A 269 13.49 -6.96 14.59
N ILE A 270 14.07 -7.75 13.66
CA ILE A 270 13.63 -7.79 12.26
C ILE A 270 12.15 -8.15 12.11
N THR A 271 11.61 -8.95 13.03
CA THR A 271 10.20 -9.33 13.09
C THR A 271 9.30 -8.12 13.33
N ASN A 272 9.66 -7.26 14.29
CA ASN A 272 8.88 -6.08 14.64
C ASN A 272 8.93 -5.06 13.51
N LEU A 273 10.12 -4.80 12.95
CA LEU A 273 10.27 -3.87 11.82
C LEU A 273 9.54 -4.36 10.57
N LYS A 274 9.54 -5.67 10.31
CA LYS A 274 8.79 -6.27 9.20
C LYS A 274 7.29 -6.07 9.39
N GLU A 275 6.77 -6.33 10.60
CA GLU A 275 5.34 -6.16 10.90
C GLU A 275 4.91 -4.71 10.72
N VAL A 276 5.68 -3.75 11.25
CA VAL A 276 5.40 -2.31 11.09
C VAL A 276 5.42 -1.88 9.63
N ILE A 277 6.37 -2.37 8.83
CA ILE A 277 6.44 -2.03 7.39
C ILE A 277 5.26 -2.66 6.62
N VAL A 278 4.94 -3.93 6.89
CA VAL A 278 3.88 -4.65 6.18
C VAL A 278 2.49 -4.14 6.58
N SER A 279 2.31 -3.60 7.79
CA SER A 279 1.04 -2.99 8.20
C SER A 279 0.87 -1.55 7.70
N ALA A 280 1.94 -0.91 7.21
CA ALA A 280 1.87 0.46 6.75
C ALA A 280 0.97 0.62 5.52
N HIS A 281 0.03 1.55 5.59
CA HIS A 281 -1.01 1.74 4.58
C HIS A 281 -0.45 1.98 3.16
N MET A 282 0.49 2.91 2.99
CA MET A 282 1.06 3.20 1.66
C MET A 282 1.85 2.02 1.10
N VAL A 283 2.45 1.20 1.96
CA VAL A 283 3.16 -0.02 1.54
C VAL A 283 2.15 -1.03 0.97
N ASN A 284 1.03 -1.24 1.66
CA ASN A 284 -0.06 -2.10 1.18
C ASN A 284 -0.69 -1.57 -0.11
N TYR A 285 -0.95 -0.27 -0.20
CA TYR A 285 -1.54 0.36 -1.40
C TYR A 285 -0.71 0.09 -2.67
N TYR A 286 0.60 0.36 -2.63
CA TYR A 286 1.46 0.08 -3.79
C TYR A 286 1.61 -1.42 -4.05
N TRP A 287 1.53 -2.24 -3.00
CA TRP A 287 1.58 -3.69 -3.13
C TRP A 287 0.34 -4.27 -3.83
N GLU A 288 -0.86 -3.79 -3.49
CA GLU A 288 -2.11 -4.18 -4.12
C GLU A 288 -2.09 -3.90 -5.63
N ILE A 289 -1.58 -2.73 -6.04
CA ILE A 289 -1.41 -2.37 -7.46
C ILE A 289 -0.45 -3.33 -8.18
N LEU A 290 0.57 -3.83 -7.49
CA LEU A 290 1.59 -4.69 -8.10
C LEU A 290 1.13 -6.14 -8.30
N CYS A 291 0.36 -6.69 -7.36
CA CYS A 291 0.13 -8.13 -7.25
C CYS A 291 -1.34 -8.60 -7.39
N ASP A 292 -2.28 -7.71 -7.71
CA ASP A 292 -3.71 -7.97 -8.02
C ASP A 292 -4.22 -9.38 -7.66
N ASN A 293 -4.62 -9.55 -6.40
CA ASN A 293 -5.21 -10.78 -5.83
C ASN A 293 -4.47 -12.11 -6.09
N ASN A 294 -3.14 -12.07 -6.24
CA ASN A 294 -2.34 -13.29 -6.41
C ASN A 294 -2.27 -14.13 -5.10
N GLU A 295 -2.45 -15.45 -5.20
CA GLU A 295 -2.37 -16.38 -4.05
C GLU A 295 -1.02 -16.36 -3.31
N PHE A 296 0.06 -15.91 -3.97
CA PHE A 296 1.39 -15.77 -3.37
C PHE A 296 1.72 -14.33 -2.97
N SER A 297 0.79 -13.39 -3.10
CA SER A 297 0.99 -11.95 -2.85
C SER A 297 1.67 -11.70 -1.50
N SER A 298 1.12 -12.20 -0.40
CA SER A 298 1.70 -12.02 0.94
C SER A 298 3.11 -12.60 1.06
N TYR A 299 3.35 -13.79 0.51
CA TYR A 299 4.68 -14.42 0.54
C TYR A 299 5.73 -13.61 -0.22
N ILE A 300 5.37 -13.04 -1.38
CA ILE A 300 6.28 -12.21 -2.17
C ILE A 300 6.54 -10.88 -1.45
N MET A 301 5.51 -10.25 -0.89
CA MET A 301 5.63 -9.01 -0.11
C MET A 301 6.62 -9.19 1.04
N GLU A 302 6.42 -10.25 1.83
CA GLU A 302 7.29 -10.58 2.95
C GLU A 302 8.72 -10.83 2.50
N SER A 303 8.92 -11.49 1.37
CA SER A 303 10.24 -11.74 0.79
C SER A 303 10.92 -10.44 0.35
N CYS A 304 10.17 -9.51 -0.25
CA CYS A 304 10.66 -8.18 -0.62
C CYS A 304 11.08 -7.38 0.61
N VAL A 305 10.20 -7.26 1.61
CA VAL A 305 10.46 -6.50 2.84
C VAL A 305 11.63 -7.11 3.62
N SER A 306 11.71 -8.44 3.72
CA SER A 306 12.82 -9.11 4.40
C SER A 306 14.16 -8.83 3.72
N LEU A 307 14.20 -8.85 2.38
CA LEU A 307 15.42 -8.54 1.64
C LEU A 307 15.80 -7.06 1.75
N PHE A 308 14.82 -6.16 1.70
CA PHE A 308 15.01 -4.74 1.95
C PHE A 308 15.62 -4.48 3.35
N LEU A 309 15.01 -5.04 4.40
CA LEU A 309 15.51 -4.94 5.77
C LEU A 309 16.91 -5.53 5.92
N THR A 310 17.22 -6.64 5.24
CA THR A 310 18.57 -7.22 5.24
C THR A 310 19.60 -6.23 4.66
N ILE A 311 19.29 -5.62 3.50
CA ILE A 311 20.17 -4.63 2.86
C ILE A 311 20.37 -3.41 3.77
N ARG A 312 19.29 -2.90 4.37
CA ARG A 312 19.34 -1.73 5.26
C ARG A 312 20.07 -2.04 6.56
N GLY A 313 19.82 -3.20 7.17
CA GLY A 313 20.49 -3.66 8.38
C GLY A 313 22.00 -3.76 8.20
N HIS A 314 22.47 -4.36 7.11
CA HIS A 314 23.90 -4.38 6.79
C HIS A 314 24.48 -2.98 6.54
N SER A 315 23.73 -2.10 5.86
CA SER A 315 24.18 -0.73 5.60
C SER A 315 24.30 0.08 6.91
N LEU A 316 23.32 -0.06 7.80
CA LEU A 316 23.29 0.58 9.11
C LEU A 316 24.43 0.08 10.00
N ALA A 317 24.60 -1.24 10.11
CA ALA A 317 25.69 -1.83 10.89
C ALA A 317 27.06 -1.31 10.42
N ARG A 318 27.27 -1.20 9.10
CA ARG A 318 28.50 -0.64 8.53
C ARG A 318 28.67 0.85 8.84
N ALA A 319 27.60 1.64 8.79
CA ALA A 319 27.65 3.06 9.13
C ALA A 319 28.00 3.27 10.61
N VAL A 320 27.40 2.51 11.52
CA VAL A 320 27.71 2.54 12.96
C VAL A 320 29.16 2.13 13.22
N GLN A 321 29.65 1.08 12.57
CA GLN A 321 31.05 0.65 12.68
C GLN A 321 32.03 1.76 12.31
N LEU A 322 31.76 2.51 11.23
CA LEU A 322 32.61 3.62 10.78
C LEU A 322 32.61 4.83 11.72
N GLN A 323 31.58 4.98 12.56
CA GLN A 323 31.48 6.06 13.55
C GLN A 323 32.17 5.72 14.87
N MET A 324 32.54 4.46 15.11
CA MET A 324 33.23 4.09 16.34
C MET A 324 34.70 4.55 16.30
N PRO A 325 35.18 5.30 17.31
CA PRO A 325 36.52 5.90 17.32
C PRO A 325 37.68 4.89 17.28
N ASN A 326 37.40 3.61 17.53
CA ASN A 326 38.38 2.51 17.53
C ASN A 326 38.30 1.59 16.30
N SER A 327 37.50 1.91 15.27
CA SER A 327 37.58 1.18 14.00
C SER A 327 38.83 1.62 13.24
N THR A 328 40.01 1.21 13.72
CA THR A 328 41.24 1.24 12.93
C THR A 328 40.92 0.60 11.59
N SER A 329 41.13 1.37 10.53
CA SER A 329 40.91 1.04 9.14
C SER A 329 41.48 -0.33 8.76
N GLN A 330 40.74 -1.41 9.01
CA GLN A 330 40.82 -2.60 8.18
C GLN A 330 40.08 -2.28 6.89
N HIS A 331 40.71 -1.45 6.06
CA HIS A 331 40.52 -1.55 4.63
C HIS A 331 41.00 -2.95 4.26
N GLU A 332 40.08 -3.92 4.29
CA GLU A 332 40.31 -5.21 3.64
C GLU A 332 40.75 -4.89 2.20
N LYS A 333 42.03 -5.16 1.91
CA LYS A 333 42.54 -5.05 0.55
C LYS A 333 41.59 -5.87 -0.33
N PRO A 334 41.09 -5.34 -1.46
CA PRO A 334 40.18 -6.07 -2.33
C PRO A 334 40.76 -7.46 -2.61
N LEU A 335 39.96 -8.53 -2.51
CA LEU A 335 40.42 -9.94 -2.57
C LEU A 335 41.46 -10.22 -3.66
N ARG A 336 41.40 -9.52 -4.80
CA ARG A 336 42.40 -9.59 -5.88
C ARG A 336 43.83 -9.24 -5.44
N LYS A 337 44.03 -8.24 -4.57
CA LYS A 337 45.35 -7.86 -4.03
C LYS A 337 45.88 -8.93 -3.07
N VAL A 338 45.04 -9.45 -2.18
CA VAL A 338 45.43 -10.51 -1.22
C VAL A 338 45.81 -11.81 -1.93
N LEU A 339 45.09 -12.16 -3.00
CA LEU A 339 45.40 -13.35 -3.81
C LEU A 339 46.66 -13.18 -4.65
N LYS A 340 46.95 -11.97 -5.15
CA LYS A 340 48.18 -11.66 -5.89
C LYS A 340 49.41 -11.69 -4.96
N ASP A 341 49.31 -11.04 -3.79
CA ASP A 341 50.38 -11.04 -2.78
C ASP A 341 50.70 -12.48 -2.30
N LYS A 342 49.68 -13.35 -2.17
CA LYS A 342 49.87 -14.77 -1.84
C LYS A 342 50.49 -15.60 -2.99
N ALA A 343 50.25 -15.24 -4.24
CA ALA A 343 50.83 -15.93 -5.39
C ALA A 343 52.30 -15.56 -5.59
N ASP A 344 52.65 -14.30 -5.33
CA ASP A 344 54.02 -13.81 -5.45
C ASP A 344 54.91 -14.33 -4.31
N ASN A 345 54.37 -14.45 -3.08
CA ASN A 345 55.08 -15.05 -1.94
C ASN A 345 55.26 -16.58 -2.01
N ARG A 346 54.65 -17.27 -2.99
CA ARG A 346 54.86 -18.71 -3.22
C ARG A 346 55.96 -19.01 -4.24
N LYS A 347 56.51 -17.97 -4.87
CA LYS A 347 57.57 -18.08 -5.89
C LYS A 347 58.96 -17.69 -5.35
N GLN A 348 59.03 -17.30 -4.09
CA GLN A 348 60.25 -17.26 -3.28
C GLN A 348 60.30 -18.55 -2.45
#